data_AF-A0A812Q3Q4-F1
#
_entry.id   AF-A0A812Q3Q4-F1
#
_cell.length_a   1.000
_cell.length_b   1.000
_cell.length_c   1.000
_cell.angle_alpha   90.00
_cell.angle_beta   90.00
_cell.angle_gamma   90.00
#
_symmetry.space_group_name_H-M   'P 1'
#
loop_
_entity.id
_entity.type
_entity.pdbx_description
1 polymer ?
#
loop_
_entity_poly.entity_id
_entity_poly.type
_entity_poly.pdbx_seq_one_letter_code
_entity_poly.pdbx_strand_id
1 'polypeptide(L)'
;MTDIQVEQAHHYQKDNLQIQMQAMRRDEVRDLVNSDINRINSSLLVATLILSLAGEMLFEGQIPTDCPPFVLNAYMLCLGSAVFYLTLSILSGIIASNTAYRKAARLLVHYIRPRWKQHFQQLRQRQ
;
A
#
# COMPACT_ATOMS: atom_id res chain seq x y z
N MET A 1 49.01 13.10 15.31
CA MET A 1 48.08 12.50 14.34
C MET A 1 48.66 12.75 12.97
N THR A 2 49.00 11.69 12.24
CA THR A 2 49.58 11.80 10.90
C THR A 2 48.47 12.13 9.89
N ASP A 3 48.75 12.94 8.87
CA ASP A 3 47.75 13.37 7.87
C ASP A 3 46.97 12.19 7.25
N ILE A 4 47.62 11.04 7.14
CA ILE A 4 47.06 9.77 6.65
C ILE A 4 45.89 9.27 7.52
N GLN A 5 45.96 9.44 8.85
CA GLN A 5 44.87 9.02 9.76
C GLN A 5 43.63 9.92 9.62
N VAL A 6 43.84 11.22 9.36
CA VAL A 6 42.75 12.18 9.16
C VAL A 6 42.06 11.94 7.82
N GLU A 7 42.82 11.68 6.76
CA GLU A 7 42.29 11.34 5.44
C GLU A 7 41.50 10.03 5.46
N GLN A 8 42.01 9.00 6.14
CA GLN A 8 41.27 7.74 6.35
C GLN A 8 39.96 7.98 7.10
N ALA A 9 39.96 8.76 8.18
CA ALA A 9 38.75 9.08 8.93
C ALA A 9 37.69 9.78 8.05
N HIS A 10 38.10 10.72 7.19
CA HIS A 10 37.20 11.36 6.25
C HIS A 10 36.61 10.39 5.21
N HIS A 11 37.39 9.44 4.71
CA HIS A 11 36.89 8.40 3.82
C HIS A 11 35.85 7.50 4.51
N TYR A 12 36.13 7.04 5.73
CA TYR A 12 35.17 6.27 6.51
C TYR A 12 33.88 7.05 6.79
N GLN A 13 33.98 8.34 7.09
CA GLN A 13 32.81 9.19 7.33
C GLN A 13 31.94 9.33 6.08
N LYS A 14 32.55 9.52 4.90
CA LYS A 14 31.83 9.59 3.62
C LYS A 14 31.14 8.26 3.28
N ASP A 15 31.83 7.13 3.47
CA ASP A 15 31.27 5.80 3.21
C ASP A 15 30.09 5.50 4.14
N ASN A 16 30.22 5.83 5.44
CA ASN A 16 29.15 5.67 6.41
C ASN A 16 27.92 6.54 6.06
N LEU A 17 28.15 7.79 5.65
CA LEU A 17 27.08 8.69 5.21
C LEU A 17 26.32 8.11 4.00
N GLN A 18 27.02 7.52 3.03
CA GLN A 18 26.38 6.89 1.87
C GLN A 18 25.52 5.67 2.25
N ILE A 19 25.98 4.85 3.19
CA ILE A 19 25.23 3.71 3.71
C ILE A 19 23.97 4.18 4.44
N GLN A 20 24.11 5.19 5.31
CA GLN A 20 22.99 5.77 6.03
C GLN A 20 21.96 6.42 5.10
N MET A 21 22.40 7.17 4.08
CA MET A 21 21.50 7.73 3.07
C MET A 21 20.72 6.65 2.31
N GLN A 22 21.37 5.51 1.99
CA GLN A 22 20.67 4.40 1.34
C GLN A 22 19.67 3.71 2.27
N ALA A 23 20.00 3.55 3.55
CA ALA A 23 19.07 3.03 4.55
C ALA A 23 17.84 3.94 4.69
N MET A 24 18.05 5.24 4.87
CA MET A 24 16.99 6.24 5.00
C MET A 24 16.04 6.24 3.79
N ARG A 25 16.57 6.16 2.55
CA ARG A 25 15.73 6.08 1.34
C ARG A 25 14.87 4.82 1.29
N ARG A 26 15.31 3.70 1.86
CA ARG A 26 14.51 2.47 1.93
C ARG A 26 13.37 2.61 2.91
N ASP A 27 13.64 3.24 4.05
CA ASP A 27 12.64 3.47 5.08
C ASP A 27 11.59 4.45 4.60
N GLU A 28 11.98 5.56 3.96
CA GLU A 28 11.06 6.53 3.37
C GLU A 28 10.11 5.89 2.34
N VAL A 29 10.65 5.06 1.44
CA VAL A 29 9.84 4.34 0.45
C VAL A 29 8.89 3.33 1.10
N ARG A 30 9.35 2.66 2.15
CA ARG A 30 8.50 1.71 2.90
C ARG A 30 7.36 2.45 3.59
N ASP A 31 7.63 3.59 4.19
CA ASP A 31 6.65 4.38 4.92
C ASP A 31 5.60 5.00 3.98
N LEU A 32 6.03 5.53 2.83
CA LEU A 32 5.14 6.03 1.78
C LEU A 32 4.18 4.93 1.30
N VAL A 33 4.70 3.76 0.95
CA VAL A 33 3.89 2.62 0.53
C VAL A 33 2.92 2.20 1.63
N ASN A 34 3.40 2.07 2.87
CA ASN A 34 2.56 1.65 3.99
C ASN A 34 1.42 2.65 4.24
N SER A 35 1.70 3.95 4.11
CA SER A 35 0.69 5.00 4.21
C SER A 35 -0.40 4.84 3.14
N ASP A 36 -0.01 4.63 1.89
CA ASP A 36 -0.96 4.43 0.78
C ASP A 36 -1.80 3.16 0.96
N ILE A 37 -1.17 2.07 1.37
CA ILE A 37 -1.86 0.81 1.68
C ILE A 37 -2.85 1.00 2.82
N ASN A 38 -2.46 1.71 3.88
CA ASN A 38 -3.33 1.98 5.01
C ASN A 38 -4.57 2.80 4.59
N ARG A 39 -4.39 3.76 3.67
CA ARG A 39 -5.49 4.54 3.09
C ARG A 39 -6.44 3.67 2.26
N ILE A 40 -5.91 2.74 1.45
CA ILE A 40 -6.71 1.78 0.68
C ILE A 40 -7.53 0.90 1.64
N ASN A 41 -6.89 0.33 2.66
CA ASN A 41 -7.55 -0.53 3.64
C ASN A 41 -8.64 0.21 4.42
N SER A 42 -8.39 1.47 4.81
CA SER A 42 -9.37 2.30 5.50
C SER A 42 -10.59 2.59 4.61
N SER A 43 -10.36 2.88 3.33
CA SER A 43 -11.45 3.10 2.36
C SER A 43 -12.26 1.83 2.12
N LEU A 44 -11.59 0.68 2.12
CA LEU A 44 -12.20 -0.63 1.95
C LEU A 44 -13.10 -1.00 3.14
N LEU A 45 -12.67 -0.70 4.37
CA LEU A 45 -13.52 -0.86 5.56
C LEU A 45 -14.80 -0.04 5.46
N VAL A 46 -14.71 1.24 5.09
CA VAL A 46 -15.89 2.09 4.90
C VAL A 46 -16.81 1.53 3.83
N ALA A 47 -16.27 1.09 2.69
CA ALA A 47 -17.05 0.48 1.62
C ALA A 47 -17.78 -0.80 2.08
N THR A 48 -17.13 -1.64 2.91
CA THR A 48 -17.75 -2.86 3.45
C THR A 48 -18.87 -2.56 4.44
N LEU A 49 -18.77 -1.50 5.25
CA LEU A 49 -19.83 -1.07 6.16
C LEU A 49 -21.04 -0.53 5.41
N ILE A 50 -20.82 0.22 4.33
CA ILE A 50 -21.91 0.69 3.46
C ILE A 50 -22.57 -0.50 2.76
N LEU A 51 -21.79 -1.49 2.32
CA LEU A 51 -22.31 -2.71 1.71
C LEU A 51 -23.18 -3.50 2.69
N SER A 52 -22.78 -3.63 3.97
CA SER A 52 -23.58 -4.35 4.96
C SER A 52 -24.94 -3.66 5.18
N LEU A 53 -24.95 -2.33 5.29
CA LEU A 53 -26.20 -1.56 5.40
C LEU A 53 -27.09 -1.72 4.16
N ALA A 54 -26.50 -1.65 2.96
CA ALA A 54 -27.25 -1.87 1.71
C ALA A 54 -27.78 -3.30 1.61
N GLY A 55 -27.04 -4.29 2.14
CA GLY A 55 -27.48 -5.68 2.26
C GLY A 55 -28.65 -5.85 3.21
N GLU A 56 -28.60 -5.25 4.40
CA GLU A 56 -29.72 -5.25 5.36
C GLU A 56 -30.99 -4.68 4.71
N MET A 57 -30.88 -3.56 3.99
CA MET A 57 -32.03 -2.97 3.28
C MET A 57 -32.57 -3.85 2.14
N LEU A 58 -31.73 -4.72 1.55
CA LEU A 58 -32.16 -5.65 0.50
C LEU A 58 -32.92 -6.85 1.07
N PHE A 59 -32.49 -7.39 2.22
CA PHE A 59 -33.04 -8.63 2.78
C PHE A 59 -34.13 -8.40 3.82
N GLU A 60 -34.02 -7.35 4.64
CA GLU A 60 -34.94 -7.07 5.75
C GLU A 60 -35.89 -5.90 5.46
N GLY A 61 -35.72 -5.22 4.31
CA GLY A 61 -36.54 -4.09 3.92
C GLY A 61 -38.02 -4.48 3.80
N GLN A 62 -38.85 -4.03 4.75
CA GLN A 62 -40.30 -4.18 4.66
C GLN A 62 -40.84 -3.29 3.55
N ILE A 63 -41.33 -3.92 2.49
CA ILE A 63 -41.91 -3.22 1.35
C ILE A 63 -43.40 -3.01 1.64
N PRO A 64 -43.90 -1.76 1.63
CA PRO A 64 -45.32 -1.51 1.81
C PRO A 64 -46.12 -2.16 0.67
N THR A 65 -47.16 -2.91 1.03
CA THR A 65 -47.99 -3.67 0.09
C THR A 65 -48.83 -2.81 -0.86
N ASP A 66 -48.91 -1.50 -0.62
CA ASP A 66 -49.65 -0.51 -1.41
C ASP A 66 -48.82 0.20 -2.49
N CYS A 67 -47.61 -0.29 -2.79
CA CYS A 67 -46.71 0.38 -3.73
C CYS A 67 -46.98 -0.02 -5.20
N PRO A 68 -47.06 0.93 -6.15
CA PRO A 68 -47.18 0.60 -7.57
C PRO A 68 -45.95 -0.19 -8.06
N PRO A 69 -46.14 -1.23 -8.90
CA PRO A 69 -45.10 -2.19 -9.26
C PRO A 69 -43.92 -1.55 -10.02
N PHE A 70 -44.15 -0.41 -10.69
CA PHE A 70 -43.10 0.34 -11.37
C PHE A 70 -42.07 0.92 -10.38
N VAL A 71 -42.53 1.46 -9.25
CA VAL A 71 -41.67 2.06 -8.22
C VAL A 71 -40.88 0.95 -7.51
N LEU A 72 -41.51 -0.19 -7.26
CA LEU A 72 -40.88 -1.36 -6.67
C LEU A 72 -39.72 -1.88 -7.54
N ASN A 73 -39.95 -2.04 -8.84
CA ASN A 73 -38.92 -2.50 -9.78
C ASN A 73 -37.76 -1.52 -9.89
N ALA A 74 -38.04 -0.21 -9.93
CA ALA A 74 -37.00 0.82 -9.94
C ALA A 74 -36.18 0.83 -8.65
N TYR A 75 -36.82 0.66 -7.49
CA TYR A 75 -36.15 0.54 -6.20
C TYR A 75 -35.24 -0.69 -6.14
N MET A 76 -35.74 -1.86 -6.55
CA MET A 76 -34.96 -3.10 -6.59
C MET A 76 -33.76 -3.02 -7.54
N LEU A 77 -33.92 -2.37 -8.70
CA LEU A 77 -32.84 -2.18 -9.66
C LEU A 77 -31.78 -1.21 -9.15
N CYS A 78 -32.20 -0.10 -8.53
CA CYS A 78 -31.28 0.85 -7.89
C CYS A 78 -30.49 0.20 -6.74
N LEU A 79 -31.17 -0.54 -5.88
CA LEU A 79 -30.54 -1.17 -4.73
C LEU A 79 -29.63 -2.33 -5.14
N GLY A 80 -30.06 -3.16 -6.10
CA GLY A 80 -29.24 -4.24 -6.67
C GLY A 80 -28.00 -3.71 -7.40
N SER A 81 -28.14 -2.64 -8.20
CA SER A 81 -26.99 -2.03 -8.87
C SER A 81 -26.02 -1.37 -7.89
N ALA A 82 -26.51 -0.73 -6.82
CA ALA A 82 -25.66 -0.18 -5.76
C ALA A 82 -24.82 -1.27 -5.06
N VAL A 83 -25.44 -2.39 -4.69
CA VAL A 83 -24.75 -3.55 -4.11
C VAL A 83 -23.70 -4.12 -5.08
N PHE A 84 -24.04 -4.23 -6.36
CA PHE A 84 -23.11 -4.71 -7.39
C PHE A 84 -21.90 -3.77 -7.55
N TYR A 85 -22.11 -2.45 -7.61
CA TYR A 85 -20.99 -1.50 -7.69
C TYR A 85 -20.13 -1.49 -6.43
N LEU A 86 -20.73 -1.62 -5.24
CA LEU A 86 -20.00 -1.70 -3.98
C LEU A 86 -19.14 -2.96 -3.91
N THR A 87 -19.66 -4.12 -4.32
CA THR A 87 -18.86 -5.36 -4.37
C THR A 87 -17.70 -5.27 -5.37
N LEU A 88 -17.91 -4.68 -6.55
CA LEU A 88 -16.83 -4.41 -7.51
C LEU A 88 -15.78 -3.44 -6.93
N SER A 89 -16.21 -2.40 -6.23
CA SER A 89 -15.33 -1.45 -5.55
C SER A 89 -14.43 -2.17 -4.53
N ILE A 90 -15.00 -3.05 -3.70
CA ILE A 90 -14.24 -3.83 -2.72
C ILE A 90 -13.26 -4.79 -3.41
N LEU A 91 -13.69 -5.53 -4.43
CA LEU A 91 -12.83 -6.45 -5.19
C LEU A 91 -11.64 -5.72 -5.81
N SER A 92 -11.89 -4.57 -6.47
CA SER A 92 -10.82 -3.75 -7.03
C SER A 92 -9.89 -3.18 -5.96
N GLY A 93 -10.42 -2.81 -4.79
CA GLY A 93 -9.63 -2.40 -3.62
C GLY A 93 -8.69 -3.50 -3.10
N ILE A 94 -9.17 -4.75 -3.00
CA ILE A 94 -8.34 -5.91 -2.60
C ILE A 94 -7.22 -6.14 -3.62
N ILE A 95 -7.55 -6.12 -4.91
CA ILE A 95 -6.56 -6.30 -5.99
C ILE A 95 -5.52 -5.17 -5.96
N ALA A 96 -5.95 -3.92 -5.74
CA ALA A 96 -5.06 -2.77 -5.62
C ALA A 96 -4.11 -2.92 -4.43
N SER A 97 -4.62 -3.29 -3.26
CA SER A 97 -3.81 -3.51 -2.05
C SER A 97 -2.75 -4.62 -2.27
N ASN A 98 -3.15 -5.78 -2.79
CA ASN A 98 -2.24 -6.87 -3.11
C ASN A 98 -1.17 -6.48 -4.15
N THR A 99 -1.57 -5.69 -5.15
CA THR A 99 -0.65 -5.20 -6.18
C THR A 99 0.34 -4.19 -5.59
N ALA A 100 -0.10 -3.33 -4.67
CA ALA A 100 0.76 -2.38 -3.97
C ALA A 100 1.84 -3.09 -3.15
N TYR A 101 1.48 -4.11 -2.36
CA TYR A 101 2.45 -4.92 -1.61
C TYR A 101 3.50 -5.57 -2.53
N ARG A 102 3.07 -6.17 -3.65
CA ARG A 102 3.98 -6.80 -4.62
C ARG A 102 4.91 -5.79 -5.29
N LYS A 103 4.39 -4.64 -5.69
CA LYS A 103 5.19 -3.56 -6.29
C LYS A 103 6.18 -2.97 -5.30
N ALA A 104 5.79 -2.80 -4.04
CA ALA A 104 6.68 -2.30 -2.99
C ALA A 104 7.84 -3.26 -2.70
N ALA A 105 7.54 -4.56 -2.58
CA ALA A 105 8.59 -5.57 -2.42
C ALA A 105 9.54 -5.56 -3.63
N ARG A 106 9.00 -5.46 -4.85
CA ARG A 106 9.82 -5.36 -6.07
C ARG A 106 10.68 -4.09 -6.09
N LEU A 107 10.14 -2.95 -5.67
CA LEU A 107 10.83 -1.66 -5.62
C LEU A 107 12.06 -1.73 -4.69
N LEU A 108 11.87 -2.27 -3.48
CA LEU A 108 12.93 -2.44 -2.49
C LEU A 108 14.02 -3.43 -2.95
N VAL A 109 13.65 -4.48 -3.68
CA VAL A 109 14.60 -5.49 -4.14
C VAL A 109 15.38 -5.04 -5.38
N HIS A 110 14.72 -4.43 -6.36
CA HIS A 110 15.33 -4.09 -7.65
C HIS A 110 15.96 -2.69 -7.69
N TYR A 111 15.28 -1.68 -7.15
CA TYR A 111 15.69 -0.28 -7.32
C TYR A 111 16.54 0.22 -6.15
N ILE A 112 16.28 -0.27 -4.94
CA ILE A 112 17.04 0.10 -3.73
C ILE A 112 17.76 -1.14 -3.18
N ARG A 113 18.41 -1.89 -4.08
CA ARG A 113 19.21 -3.05 -3.71
C ARG A 113 20.32 -2.59 -2.77
N PRO A 114 20.48 -3.22 -1.60
CA PRO A 114 21.55 -2.80 -0.71
C PRO A 114 22.91 -3.17 -1.31
N ARG A 115 23.83 -2.20 -1.38
CA ARG A 115 25.18 -2.37 -1.93
C ARG A 115 26.16 -3.14 -1.02
N TRP A 116 25.65 -3.97 -0.10
CA TRP A 116 26.48 -4.77 0.82
C TRP A 116 27.56 -5.56 0.08
N LYS A 117 27.24 -6.19 -1.06
CA LYS A 117 28.22 -6.96 -1.84
C LYS A 117 29.41 -6.14 -2.33
N GLN A 118 29.17 -4.91 -2.80
CA GLN A 118 30.24 -4.04 -3.31
C GLN A 118 31.09 -3.48 -2.16
N HIS A 119 30.45 -3.11 -1.05
CA HIS A 119 31.15 -2.61 0.13
C HIS A 119 32.04 -3.69 0.78
N PHE A 120 31.53 -4.93 0.96
CA PHE A 120 32.33 -6.05 1.49
C PHE A 120 33.43 -6.50 0.53
N GLN A 121 33.24 -6.39 -0.80
CA GLN A 121 34.30 -6.68 -1.77
C GLN A 121 35.42 -5.64 -1.72
N GLN A 122 35.11 -4.36 -1.54
CA GLN A 122 36.10 -3.30 -1.38
C GLN A 122 36.87 -3.41 -0.06
N LEU A 123 36.19 -3.79 1.04
CA LEU A 123 36.86 -4.06 2.32
C LEU A 123 37.84 -5.24 2.21
N ARG A 124 37.49 -6.28 1.47
CA ARG A 124 38.36 -7.46 1.25
C ARG A 124 39.55 -7.17 0.34
N GLN A 125 39.48 -6.17 -0.54
CA GLN A 125 40.59 -5.73 -1.39
C GLN A 125 41.55 -4.75 -0.69
N ARG A 126 41.17 -4.22 0.48
CA ARG A 126 41.98 -3.31 1.31
C ARG A 126 42.72 -4.00 2.45
N GLN A 127 42.51 -5.31 2.65
CA GLN A 127 43.30 -6.17 3.53
C GLN A 127 44.34 -6.93 2.70
#